data_AF-A0A2B7Z0U4-F1
#
_entry.id   AF-A0A2B7Z0U4-F1
#
_cell.length_a   1.000
_cell.length_b   1.000
_cell.length_c   1.000
_cell.angle_alpha   90.00
_cell.angle_beta   90.00
_cell.angle_gamma   90.00
#
_symmetry.space_group_name_H-M   'P 1'
#
loop_
_entity.id
_entity.type
_entity.pdbx_description
1 polymer ?
#
loop_
_entity_poly.entity_id
_entity_poly.type
_entity_poly.pdbx_seq_one_letter_code
_entity_poly.pdbx_strand_id
1 'polypeptide(L)'
;MSIRLRPQVHYVDLVTDFLEHSMRDNASTITLVVCTTRDDFVQQIYASIELQSTDASNDDIHGTQSTTTHSLLANTIGSIVSSNRIKLAFCPSLEHLRAYLSVFRGYTGGPPFSAAKEGRYQGQPVLTILNIVALHYHTGELSAQGLSRTLALAVEVAAREMVKLGVCECAALREGEAASGSSVWDADIPLLNSSIDTSTEENRSRPTRTVKVKQVAQRWFDFC
;
A
#
# COMPACT_ATOMS: atom_id res chain seq x y z
N MET A 1 16.58 2.37 -24.88
CA MET A 1 15.92 3.57 -24.32
C MET A 1 15.17 3.11 -23.08
N SER A 2 15.79 3.23 -21.89
CA SER A 2 15.22 2.72 -20.65
C SER A 2 14.22 3.74 -20.10
N ILE A 3 12.92 3.42 -20.14
CA ILE A 3 11.90 4.21 -19.47
C ILE A 3 12.16 4.06 -17.98
N ARG A 4 12.69 5.10 -17.31
CA ARG A 4 12.77 5.12 -15.84
C ARG A 4 11.35 5.17 -15.31
N LEU A 5 10.84 4.02 -14.90
CA LEU A 5 9.63 3.94 -14.09
C LEU A 5 9.97 4.60 -12.76
N ARG A 6 9.28 5.68 -12.45
CA ARG A 6 9.48 6.37 -11.18
C ARG A 6 8.56 5.71 -10.16
N PRO A 7 9.09 5.13 -9.08
CA PRO A 7 8.26 4.64 -8.00
C PRO A 7 7.41 5.79 -7.43
N GLN A 8 6.13 5.55 -7.18
CA GLN A 8 5.19 6.58 -6.73
C GLN A 8 4.63 6.31 -5.34
N VAL A 9 4.40 7.38 -4.57
CA VAL A 9 3.53 7.35 -3.40
C VAL A 9 2.13 7.79 -3.82
N HIS A 10 1.11 6.99 -3.48
CA HIS A 10 -0.29 7.33 -3.67
C HIS A 10 -0.88 7.87 -2.37
N TYR A 11 -1.56 9.01 -2.45
CA TYR A 11 -2.33 9.59 -1.35
C TYR A 11 -3.78 9.16 -1.47
N VAL A 12 -4.11 8.07 -0.79
CA VAL A 12 -5.50 7.60 -0.67
C VAL A 12 -5.74 7.26 0.78
N ASP A 13 -6.74 7.90 1.39
CA ASP A 13 -7.03 7.70 2.80
C ASP A 13 -7.84 6.41 3.02
N LEU A 14 -8.79 6.06 2.15
CA LEU A 14 -9.58 4.84 2.28
C LEU A 14 -9.06 3.69 1.39
N VAL A 15 -9.06 2.48 1.95
CA VAL A 15 -8.68 1.28 1.21
C VAL A 15 -9.61 1.01 0.03
N THR A 16 -10.89 1.37 0.15
CA THR A 16 -11.90 1.20 -0.90
C THR A 16 -11.60 2.07 -2.12
N ASP A 17 -11.28 3.33 -1.90
CA ASP A 17 -10.90 4.27 -2.96
C ASP A 17 -9.64 3.81 -3.71
N PHE A 18 -8.68 3.22 -2.97
CA PHE A 18 -7.47 2.67 -3.55
C PHE A 18 -7.77 1.45 -4.44
N LEU A 19 -8.65 0.57 -3.99
CA LEU A 19 -9.08 -0.61 -4.77
C LEU A 19 -9.84 -0.19 -6.04
N GLU A 20 -10.69 0.81 -5.96
CA GLU A 20 -11.37 1.36 -7.13
C GLU A 20 -10.41 2.00 -8.12
N HIS A 21 -9.43 2.77 -7.64
CA HIS A 21 -8.37 3.33 -8.47
C HIS A 21 -7.57 2.21 -9.17
N SER A 22 -7.21 1.17 -8.43
CA SER A 22 -6.51 0.00 -8.97
C SER A 22 -7.33 -0.70 -10.05
N MET A 23 -8.64 -0.87 -9.86
CA MET A 23 -9.53 -1.49 -10.84
C MET A 23 -9.69 -0.65 -12.12
N ARG A 24 -9.53 0.68 -12.05
CA ARG A 24 -9.56 1.59 -13.21
C ARG A 24 -8.25 1.65 -14.00
N ASP A 25 -7.12 1.24 -13.41
CA ASP A 25 -5.81 1.27 -14.06
C ASP A 25 -5.76 0.31 -15.29
N ASN A 26 -5.00 0.64 -16.34
CA ASN A 26 -4.92 -0.17 -17.56
C ASN A 26 -3.77 -1.21 -17.56
N ALA A 27 -3.17 -1.49 -16.40
CA ALA A 27 -2.11 -2.48 -16.23
C ALA A 27 -2.58 -3.88 -16.60
N SER A 28 -1.71 -4.61 -17.31
CA SER A 28 -1.91 -6.01 -17.67
C SER A 28 -2.07 -6.94 -16.47
N THR A 29 -1.41 -6.63 -15.35
CA THR A 29 -1.58 -7.30 -14.05
C THR A 29 -1.23 -6.31 -12.95
N ILE A 30 -1.98 -6.36 -11.86
CA ILE A 30 -1.69 -5.61 -10.64
C ILE A 30 -1.41 -6.63 -9.54
N THR A 31 -0.25 -6.55 -8.90
CA THR A 31 0.02 -7.26 -7.66
C THR A 31 -0.09 -6.27 -6.52
N LEU A 32 -1.02 -6.53 -5.61
CA LEU A 32 -1.22 -5.76 -4.40
C LEU A 32 -0.69 -6.55 -3.20
N VAL A 33 0.39 -6.05 -2.61
CA VAL A 33 0.95 -6.58 -1.36
C VAL A 33 0.36 -5.77 -0.21
N VAL A 34 -0.43 -6.42 0.63
CA VAL A 34 -1.09 -5.80 1.77
C VAL A 34 -0.29 -6.10 3.03
N CYS A 35 0.25 -5.08 3.69
CA CYS A 35 1.07 -5.24 4.88
C CYS A 35 0.25 -5.41 6.19
N THR A 36 -0.79 -6.23 6.13
CA THR A 36 -1.64 -6.61 7.25
C THR A 36 -2.03 -8.08 7.11
N THR A 37 -2.78 -8.62 8.08
CA THR A 37 -3.45 -9.92 7.88
C THR A 37 -4.61 -9.77 6.90
N ARG A 38 -5.08 -10.90 6.36
CA ARG A 38 -6.28 -10.94 5.52
C ARG A 38 -7.52 -10.49 6.29
N ASP A 39 -7.65 -10.92 7.55
CA ASP A 39 -8.82 -10.62 8.36
C ASP A 39 -8.89 -9.12 8.68
N ASP A 40 -7.77 -8.51 9.07
CA ASP A 40 -7.71 -7.06 9.31
C ASP A 40 -8.04 -6.26 8.05
N PHE A 41 -7.51 -6.68 6.89
CA PHE A 41 -7.78 -6.03 5.62
C PHE A 41 -9.26 -6.08 5.24
N VAL A 42 -9.89 -7.25 5.40
CA VAL A 42 -11.32 -7.42 5.14
C VAL A 42 -12.16 -6.55 6.10
N GLN A 43 -11.79 -6.49 7.38
CA GLN A 43 -12.46 -5.61 8.35
C GLN A 43 -12.30 -4.13 7.98
N GLN A 44 -11.11 -3.70 7.53
CA GLN A 44 -10.89 -2.33 7.05
C GLN A 44 -11.76 -1.99 5.84
N ILE A 45 -11.94 -2.92 4.91
CA ILE A 45 -12.85 -2.74 3.76
C ILE A 45 -14.29 -2.56 4.25
N TYR A 46 -14.79 -3.41 5.16
CA TYR A 46 -16.15 -3.28 5.70
C TYR A 46 -16.35 -1.93 6.40
N ALA A 47 -15.43 -1.54 7.27
CA ALA A 47 -15.48 -0.26 7.97
C ALA A 47 -15.50 0.94 6.99
N SER A 48 -14.71 0.85 5.90
CA SER A 48 -14.69 1.90 4.87
C SER A 48 -16.02 2.01 4.12
N ILE A 49 -16.65 0.87 3.80
CA ILE A 49 -17.95 0.81 3.13
C ILE A 49 -19.06 1.38 4.03
N GLU A 50 -19.04 1.04 5.32
CA GLU A 50 -19.99 1.58 6.30
C GLU A 50 -19.88 3.11 6.41
N LEU A 51 -18.65 3.64 6.51
CA LEU A 51 -18.39 5.07 6.62
C LEU A 51 -18.89 5.85 5.39
N GLN A 52 -18.65 5.34 4.18
CA GLN A 52 -19.15 5.96 2.95
C GLN A 52 -20.68 5.90 2.83
N SER A 53 -21.33 4.89 3.43
CA SER A 53 -22.80 4.79 3.46
C SER A 53 -23.44 5.81 4.42
N THR A 54 -22.75 6.14 5.52
CA THR A 54 -23.26 7.14 6.49
C THR A 54 -23.15 8.57 5.97
N ASP A 55 -22.09 8.92 5.24
CA ASP A 55 -21.93 10.28 4.69
C ASP A 55 -23.01 10.62 3.65
N ALA A 56 -23.43 9.65 2.83
CA ALA A 56 -24.51 9.83 1.84
C ALA A 56 -25.89 10.10 2.49
N SER A 57 -26.11 9.67 3.74
CA SER A 57 -27.41 9.79 4.41
C SER A 57 -27.65 11.14 5.09
N ASN A 58 -26.62 12.00 5.22
CA ASN A 58 -26.74 13.33 5.83
C ASN A 58 -27.10 14.44 4.83
N ASP A 59 -26.99 14.21 3.52
CA ASP A 59 -27.31 15.19 2.47
C ASP A 59 -28.75 15.05 1.91
N ASP A 60 -29.50 14.00 2.27
CA ASP A 60 -30.85 13.74 1.75
C ASP A 60 -31.96 14.25 2.69
N ILE A 61 -32.34 15.53 2.52
CA ILE A 61 -33.56 16.13 3.12
C ILE A 61 -34.86 15.58 2.46
N HIS A 62 -34.78 14.57 1.57
CA HIS A 62 -35.96 14.00 0.91
C HIS A 62 -35.94 12.46 0.82
N GLY A 63 -36.28 11.80 1.94
CA GLY A 63 -37.34 10.78 1.97
C GLY A 63 -37.28 9.58 1.01
N THR A 64 -36.11 9.13 0.56
CA THR A 64 -35.99 7.85 -0.16
C THR A 64 -34.75 7.11 0.33
N GLN A 65 -34.95 6.09 1.17
CA GLN A 65 -33.87 5.17 1.59
C GLN A 65 -33.39 4.38 0.36
N SER A 66 -32.46 4.95 -0.39
CA SER A 66 -31.71 4.22 -1.40
C SER A 66 -30.61 3.46 -0.68
N THR A 67 -30.72 2.13 -0.63
CA THR A 67 -29.61 1.26 -0.25
C THR A 67 -28.56 1.33 -1.36
N THR A 68 -27.72 2.37 -1.35
CA THR A 68 -26.65 2.53 -2.33
C THR A 68 -25.63 1.43 -2.12
N THR A 69 -25.68 0.40 -2.97
CA THR A 69 -24.68 -0.66 -2.98
C THR A 69 -23.35 -0.05 -3.41
N HIS A 70 -22.34 -0.08 -2.53
CA HIS A 70 -21.01 0.46 -2.82
C HIS A 70 -20.46 -0.13 -4.14
N SER A 71 -19.75 0.67 -4.95
CA SER A 71 -19.34 0.29 -6.31
C SER A 71 -18.49 -1.01 -6.36
N LEU A 72 -17.61 -1.20 -5.37
CA LEU A 72 -16.85 -2.44 -5.12
C LEU A 72 -17.72 -3.69 -4.94
N LEU A 73 -18.92 -3.54 -4.37
CA LEU A 73 -19.89 -4.62 -4.16
C LEU A 73 -20.89 -4.75 -5.32
N ALA A 74 -20.89 -3.78 -6.24
CA ALA A 74 -21.72 -3.84 -7.43
C ALA A 74 -21.22 -5.02 -8.31
N ASN A 75 -22.03 -6.07 -8.36
CA ASN A 75 -21.72 -7.32 -9.05
C ASN A 75 -21.86 -7.17 -10.58
N THR A 76 -21.06 -6.29 -11.18
CA THR A 76 -21.02 -6.10 -12.62
C THR A 76 -19.96 -7.00 -13.26
N ILE A 77 -20.22 -7.51 -14.46
CA ILE A 77 -19.24 -8.28 -15.24
C ILE A 77 -17.94 -7.48 -15.42
N GLY A 78 -18.04 -6.15 -15.56
CA GLY A 78 -16.89 -5.26 -15.65
C GLY A 78 -16.02 -5.28 -14.39
N SER A 79 -16.62 -5.26 -13.20
CA SER A 79 -15.92 -5.36 -11.91
C SER A 79 -15.22 -6.71 -11.75
N ILE A 80 -15.87 -7.82 -12.15
CA ILE A 80 -15.28 -9.17 -12.08
C ILE A 80 -14.08 -9.31 -13.02
N VAL A 81 -14.21 -8.84 -14.27
CA VAL A 81 -13.10 -8.89 -15.23
C VAL A 81 -11.93 -8.02 -14.76
N SER A 82 -12.23 -6.87 -14.14
CA SER A 82 -11.21 -5.94 -13.62
C SER A 82 -10.54 -6.46 -12.33
N SER A 83 -11.23 -7.25 -11.51
CA SER A 83 -10.66 -7.85 -10.30
C SER A 83 -9.78 -9.06 -10.60
N ASN A 84 -10.06 -9.83 -11.67
CA ASN A 84 -9.29 -11.03 -12.05
C ASN A 84 -7.80 -10.73 -12.36
N ARG A 85 -7.48 -9.49 -12.74
CA ARG A 85 -6.09 -9.05 -12.97
C ARG A 85 -5.37 -8.56 -11.71
N ILE A 86 -6.08 -8.43 -10.58
CA ILE A 86 -5.52 -8.02 -9.29
C ILE A 86 -5.18 -9.27 -8.48
N LYS A 87 -3.90 -9.46 -8.21
CA LYS A 87 -3.38 -10.53 -7.35
C LYS A 87 -3.08 -9.94 -5.97
N LEU A 88 -3.58 -10.58 -4.92
CA LEU A 88 -3.35 -10.16 -3.54
C LEU A 88 -2.28 -11.03 -2.88
N ALA A 89 -1.42 -10.41 -2.08
CA ALA A 89 -0.53 -11.09 -1.15
C ALA A 89 -0.57 -10.39 0.20
N PHE A 90 -0.68 -11.16 1.29
CA PHE A 90 -0.73 -10.62 2.65
C PHE A 90 0.62 -10.82 3.33
N CYS A 91 1.18 -9.75 3.86
CA CYS A 91 2.50 -9.72 4.49
C CYS A 91 2.39 -9.04 5.87
N PRO A 92 1.94 -9.77 6.92
CA PRO A 92 1.65 -9.17 8.22
C PRO A 92 2.90 -8.85 9.07
N SER A 93 4.11 -9.18 8.58
CA SER A 93 5.37 -8.76 9.20
C SER A 93 6.39 -8.35 8.15
N LEU A 94 7.45 -7.65 8.58
CA LEU A 94 8.57 -7.27 7.71
C LEU A 94 9.28 -8.49 7.12
N GLU A 95 9.35 -9.60 7.85
CA GLU A 95 9.94 -10.86 7.36
C GLU A 95 9.11 -11.42 6.20
N HIS A 96 7.78 -11.45 6.33
CA HIS A 96 6.89 -11.87 5.24
C HIS A 96 7.06 -10.98 4.02
N LEU A 97 7.08 -9.65 4.21
CA LEU A 97 7.25 -8.70 3.11
C LEU A 97 8.61 -8.89 2.41
N ARG A 98 9.70 -8.96 3.18
CA ARG A 98 11.07 -9.14 2.63
C ARG A 98 11.20 -10.48 1.91
N ALA A 99 10.66 -11.56 2.47
CA ALA A 99 10.65 -12.88 1.84
C ALA A 99 9.84 -12.85 0.54
N TYR A 100 8.63 -12.27 0.56
CA TYR A 100 7.78 -12.15 -0.62
C TYR A 100 8.46 -11.37 -1.75
N LEU A 101 9.03 -10.20 -1.44
CA LEU A 101 9.77 -9.38 -2.41
C LEU A 101 11.01 -10.11 -2.98
N SER A 102 11.68 -10.93 -2.17
CA SER A 102 12.85 -11.70 -2.62
C SER A 102 12.52 -12.70 -3.72
N VAL A 103 11.34 -13.32 -3.65
CA VAL A 103 10.88 -14.31 -4.64
C VAL A 103 9.92 -13.73 -5.67
N PHE A 104 9.55 -12.46 -5.55
CA PHE A 104 8.61 -11.80 -6.43
C PHE A 104 9.10 -11.87 -7.88
N ARG A 105 8.17 -12.25 -8.76
CA ARG A 105 8.34 -12.24 -10.21
C ARG A 105 7.30 -11.34 -10.81
N GLY A 106 7.77 -10.33 -11.56
CA GLY A 106 6.90 -9.54 -12.41
C GLY A 106 6.29 -10.51 -13.42
N TYR A 107 4.97 -10.65 -13.42
CA TYR A 107 4.31 -11.61 -14.31
C TYR A 107 4.46 -11.13 -15.76
N THR A 108 5.54 -11.53 -16.42
CA THR A 108 5.85 -11.23 -17.82
C THR A 108 5.59 -12.45 -18.68
N GLY A 109 4.34 -12.94 -18.72
CA GLY A 109 3.87 -13.91 -19.72
C GLY A 109 4.61 -15.27 -19.79
N GLY A 110 3.88 -16.35 -19.52
CA GLY A 110 4.25 -17.67 -20.05
C GLY A 110 4.29 -17.69 -21.59
N PRO A 111 4.74 -18.79 -22.22
CA PRO A 111 5.12 -18.85 -23.63
C PRO A 111 4.03 -18.34 -24.60
N PRO A 112 4.42 -17.83 -25.79
CA PRO A 112 3.62 -16.96 -26.66
C PRO A 112 2.50 -17.67 -27.44
N PHE A 113 1.85 -18.69 -26.86
CA PHE A 113 0.86 -19.50 -27.58
C PHE A 113 -0.60 -19.35 -27.13
N SER A 114 -0.93 -18.51 -26.12
CA SER A 114 -2.33 -18.51 -25.63
C SER A 114 -2.93 -17.18 -25.15
N ALA A 115 -2.26 -16.03 -25.24
CA ALA A 115 -2.84 -14.75 -24.78
C ALA A 115 -2.59 -13.55 -25.70
N ALA A 116 -2.18 -13.80 -26.95
CA ALA A 116 -2.16 -12.78 -28.01
C ALA A 116 -3.54 -12.57 -28.65
N LYS A 117 -4.63 -12.93 -27.95
CA LYS A 117 -6.00 -12.68 -28.40
C LYS A 117 -6.75 -11.92 -27.31
N GLU A 118 -7.23 -10.74 -27.70
CA GLU A 118 -8.15 -9.82 -26.98
C GLU A 118 -7.47 -8.76 -26.10
N GLY A 119 -6.90 -7.75 -26.78
CA GLY A 119 -6.26 -6.58 -26.20
C GLY A 119 -7.23 -5.62 -25.50
N ARG A 120 -7.48 -5.83 -24.21
CA ARG A 120 -8.07 -4.80 -23.33
C ARG A 120 -7.08 -4.19 -22.33
N TYR A 121 -6.09 -4.95 -21.86
CA TYR A 121 -5.11 -4.49 -20.87
C TYR A 121 -3.68 -4.72 -21.39
N GLN A 122 -3.07 -3.67 -21.95
CA GLN A 122 -1.70 -3.71 -22.49
C GLN A 122 -0.73 -2.84 -21.69
N GLY A 123 -1.17 -2.27 -20.57
CA GLY A 123 -0.30 -1.50 -19.68
C GLY A 123 0.76 -2.37 -19.02
N GLN A 124 1.85 -1.74 -18.63
CA GLN A 124 2.91 -2.39 -17.85
C GLN A 124 2.37 -2.95 -16.54
N PRO A 125 2.85 -4.14 -16.08
CA PRO A 125 2.43 -4.67 -14.80
C PRO A 125 2.79 -3.72 -13.65
N VAL A 126 1.95 -3.72 -12.62
CA VAL A 126 2.08 -2.87 -11.44
C VAL A 126 2.27 -3.74 -10.20
N LEU A 127 3.20 -3.35 -9.34
CA LEU A 127 3.35 -3.81 -7.97
C LEU A 127 3.00 -2.64 -7.05
N THR A 128 2.00 -2.81 -6.19
CA THR A 128 1.67 -1.81 -5.16
C THR A 128 1.77 -2.44 -3.77
N ILE A 129 2.40 -1.73 -2.83
CA ILE A 129 2.52 -2.17 -1.44
C ILE A 129 1.69 -1.22 -0.56
N LEU A 130 0.73 -1.78 0.17
CA LEU A 130 -0.11 -1.04 1.10
C LEU A 130 0.43 -1.13 2.52
N ASN A 131 0.40 0.00 3.22
CA ASN A 131 0.66 0.12 4.66
C ASN A 131 2.08 -0.31 5.06
N ILE A 132 3.06 0.00 4.21
CA ILE A 132 4.46 -0.39 4.43
C ILE A 132 5.07 0.34 5.63
N VAL A 133 4.70 1.59 5.85
CA VAL A 133 5.17 2.35 7.00
C VAL A 133 4.46 1.89 8.26
N ALA A 134 3.13 1.69 8.22
CA ALA A 134 2.40 1.10 9.33
C ALA A 134 2.99 -0.26 9.76
N LEU A 135 3.44 -1.09 8.81
CA LEU A 135 4.11 -2.36 9.12
C LEU A 135 5.37 -2.19 10.00
N HIS A 136 6.15 -1.13 9.76
CA HIS A 136 7.33 -0.80 10.56
C HIS A 136 6.96 -0.37 12.00
N TYR A 137 5.82 0.31 12.19
CA TYR A 137 5.30 0.61 13.53
C TYR A 137 4.96 -0.68 14.29
N HIS A 138 4.17 -1.57 13.68
CA HIS A 138 3.68 -2.79 14.34
C HIS A 138 4.78 -3.79 14.70
N THR A 139 5.87 -3.81 13.93
CA THR A 139 7.00 -4.73 14.13
C THR A 139 8.10 -4.16 15.03
N GLY A 140 7.99 -2.91 15.49
CA GLY A 140 9.02 -2.27 16.32
C GLY A 140 10.33 -1.96 15.58
N GLU A 141 10.34 -2.01 14.24
CA GLU A 141 11.49 -1.69 13.39
C GLU A 141 11.38 -0.28 12.75
N LEU A 142 10.55 0.60 13.31
CA LEU A 142 10.36 1.95 12.77
C LEU A 142 11.60 2.82 13.00
N SER A 143 12.37 2.97 11.93
CA SER A 143 13.53 3.86 11.86
C SER A 143 13.79 4.25 10.40
N ALA A 144 14.50 5.35 10.18
CA ALA A 144 14.89 5.76 8.83
C ALA A 144 15.71 4.67 8.12
N GLN A 145 16.63 4.03 8.85
CA GLN A 145 17.41 2.91 8.33
C GLN A 145 16.52 1.72 7.95
N GLY A 146 15.63 1.29 8.85
CA GLY A 146 14.75 0.15 8.63
C GLY A 146 13.84 0.39 7.43
N LEU A 147 13.16 1.54 7.42
CA LEU A 147 12.25 1.93 6.35
C LEU A 147 13.00 2.06 5.01
N SER A 148 14.14 2.77 5.00
CA SER A 148 14.93 2.93 3.77
C SER A 148 15.39 1.58 3.20
N ARG A 149 15.72 0.60 4.04
CA ARG A 149 16.12 -0.74 3.57
C ARG A 149 14.97 -1.45 2.89
N THR A 150 13.77 -1.41 3.49
CA THR A 150 12.58 -2.06 2.93
C THR A 150 12.15 -1.38 1.63
N LEU A 151 12.15 -0.05 1.58
CA LEU A 151 11.86 0.73 0.37
C LEU A 151 12.86 0.46 -0.76
N ALA A 152 14.16 0.41 -0.43
CA ALA A 152 15.20 0.06 -1.41
C ALA A 152 14.98 -1.33 -2.01
N LEU A 153 14.65 -2.32 -1.18
CA LEU A 153 14.33 -3.68 -1.64
C LEU A 153 13.15 -3.68 -2.62
N ALA A 154 12.07 -2.95 -2.30
CA ALA A 154 10.92 -2.84 -3.19
C ALA A 154 11.30 -2.20 -4.55
N VAL A 155 12.07 -1.12 -4.54
CA VAL A 155 12.56 -0.45 -5.76
C VAL A 155 13.47 -1.37 -6.58
N GLU A 156 14.39 -2.08 -5.93
CA GLU A 156 15.28 -3.04 -6.60
C GLU A 156 14.47 -4.14 -7.29
N VAL A 157 13.48 -4.71 -6.59
CA VAL A 157 12.61 -5.74 -7.13
C VAL A 157 11.79 -5.22 -8.31
N ALA A 158 11.24 -4.01 -8.21
CA ALA A 158 10.48 -3.41 -9.30
C ALA A 158 11.35 -3.17 -10.55
N ALA A 159 12.57 -2.69 -10.36
CA ALA A 159 13.54 -2.52 -11.44
C ALA A 159 13.96 -3.86 -12.06
N ARG A 160 14.27 -4.87 -11.24
CA ARG A 160 14.64 -6.22 -11.68
C ARG A 160 13.54 -6.88 -12.51
N GLU A 161 12.30 -6.72 -12.08
CA GLU A 161 11.13 -7.37 -12.68
C GLU A 161 10.41 -6.48 -13.70
N MET A 162 10.94 -5.28 -13.99
CA MET A 162 10.42 -4.33 -14.97
C MET A 162 8.94 -3.96 -14.77
N VAL A 163 8.52 -3.84 -13.51
CA VAL A 163 7.15 -3.46 -13.13
C VAL A 163 7.11 -2.02 -12.60
N LYS A 164 5.95 -1.36 -12.76
CA LYS A 164 5.69 -0.09 -12.08
C LYS A 164 5.54 -0.35 -10.58
N LEU A 165 6.07 0.54 -9.75
CA LEU A 165 6.00 0.41 -8.30
C LEU A 165 5.22 1.57 -7.69
N GLY A 166 4.25 1.24 -6.85
CA GLY A 166 3.53 2.18 -6.00
C GLY A 166 3.61 1.78 -4.53
N VAL A 167 3.52 2.76 -3.64
CA VAL A 167 3.21 2.54 -2.21
C VAL A 167 2.06 3.43 -1.79
N CYS A 168 1.24 2.97 -0.87
CA CYS A 168 0.11 3.73 -0.34
C CYS A 168 -0.06 3.40 1.15
N GLU A 169 -0.32 4.42 1.97
CA GLU A 169 -0.71 4.24 3.37
C GLU A 169 -2.19 4.60 3.45
N CYS A 170 -3.05 3.62 3.74
CA CYS A 170 -4.47 3.82 3.98
C CYS A 170 -4.69 4.06 5.47
N ALA A 171 -5.70 4.85 5.82
CA ALA A 171 -6.10 5.11 7.18
C ALA A 171 -6.65 3.84 7.84
N ALA A 172 -6.16 3.56 9.04
CA ALA A 172 -6.80 2.63 9.95
C ALA A 172 -8.07 3.29 10.49
N LEU A 173 -9.22 2.71 10.15
CA LEU A 173 -10.53 3.19 10.62
C LEU A 173 -10.85 2.73 12.06
N ARG A 174 -9.87 2.18 12.78
CA ARG A 174 -10.02 1.72 14.17
C ARG A 174 -9.33 2.70 15.12
N GLU A 175 -10.06 3.17 16.12
CA GLU A 175 -9.54 4.05 17.18
C GLU A 175 -8.39 3.38 17.94
N GLY A 176 -7.28 4.11 18.12
CA GLY A 176 -6.15 3.71 18.97
C GLY A 176 -4.94 3.12 18.23
N GLU A 177 -5.01 2.92 16.92
CA GLU A 177 -3.84 2.59 16.10
C GLU A 177 -3.01 3.85 15.84
N ALA A 178 -1.69 3.76 16.04
CA ALA A 178 -0.77 4.88 15.79
C ALA A 178 -0.89 5.40 14.35
N ALA A 179 -0.37 6.61 14.11
CA ALA A 179 -0.40 7.35 12.83
C ALA A 179 -0.66 6.42 11.64
N SER A 180 -1.80 6.61 10.98
CA SER A 180 -2.24 5.81 9.85
C SER A 180 -2.78 6.72 8.74
N GLY A 181 -2.82 6.23 7.50
CA GLY A 181 -3.17 7.02 6.33
C GLY A 181 -2.11 8.04 5.90
N SER A 182 -2.52 9.07 5.17
CA SER A 182 -1.62 10.09 4.61
C SER A 182 -0.79 10.85 5.66
N SER A 183 -1.30 10.98 6.89
CA SER A 183 -0.61 11.64 8.02
C SER A 183 0.72 10.97 8.41
N VAL A 184 0.87 9.68 8.12
CA VAL A 184 2.08 8.88 8.41
C VAL A 184 3.32 9.45 7.75
N TRP A 185 3.17 10.04 6.57
CA TRP A 185 4.30 10.59 5.82
C TRP A 185 4.94 11.77 6.55
N ASP A 186 4.20 12.49 7.39
CA ASP A 186 4.69 13.64 8.15
C ASP A 186 5.26 13.30 9.54
N ALA A 187 5.15 12.04 9.97
CA ALA A 187 5.66 11.60 11.27
C ALA A 187 7.19 11.62 11.34
N ASP A 188 7.72 11.98 12.52
CA ASP A 188 9.15 11.93 12.83
C ASP A 188 9.56 10.54 13.32
N ILE A 189 10.61 9.98 12.71
CA ILE A 189 11.16 8.67 13.06
C ILE A 189 12.64 8.77 13.43
N PRO A 190 13.16 7.93 14.34
CA PRO A 190 14.57 7.91 14.67
C PRO A 190 15.40 7.46 13.46
N LEU A 191 16.62 7.98 13.32
CA LEU A 191 17.49 7.58 12.21
C LEU A 191 17.86 6.09 12.23
N LEU A 192 18.10 5.55 13.43
CA LEU A 192 18.54 4.17 13.66
C LEU A 192 17.49 3.46 14.52
N ASN A 193 17.39 2.15 14.37
CA ASN A 193 16.61 1.35 15.29
C ASN A 193 17.37 1.30 16.63
N SER A 194 16.90 2.00 17.65
CA SER A 194 17.48 1.92 18.99
C SER A 194 16.89 0.70 19.69
N SER A 195 17.55 -0.45 19.58
CA SER A 195 17.38 -1.49 20.59
C SER A 195 17.84 -0.88 21.92
N ILE A 196 16.94 -0.85 22.89
CA ILE A 196 17.14 -0.29 24.23
C ILE A 196 18.53 -0.66 24.76
N ASP A 197 19.35 0.37 24.96
CA ASP A 197 20.52 0.32 25.81
C ASP A 197 20.00 0.37 27.25
N THR A 198 19.83 -0.80 27.87
CA THR A 198 19.68 -0.89 29.33
C THR A 198 21.06 -0.61 29.96
N SER A 199 21.52 0.62 29.89
CA SER A 199 22.63 1.09 30.71
C SER A 199 22.13 2.27 31.54
N THR A 200 21.80 1.90 32.77
CA THR A 200 21.87 2.63 34.02
C THR A 200 22.36 4.08 33.92
N GLU A 201 21.51 4.97 34.43
CA GLU A 201 21.77 6.27 35.07
C GLU A 201 23.05 7.04 34.70
N GLU A 202 22.84 8.32 34.36
CA GLU A 202 23.87 9.35 34.15
C GLU A 202 24.53 9.41 32.76
N ASN A 203 23.75 9.66 31.71
CA ASN A 203 24.27 10.57 30.69
C ASN A 203 23.17 11.31 29.95
N ARG A 204 23.38 12.63 29.80
CA ARG A 204 22.51 13.56 29.07
C ARG A 204 22.21 12.99 27.68
N SER A 205 21.01 12.45 27.50
CA SER A 205 20.57 11.84 26.24
C SER A 205 20.59 12.91 25.16
N ARG A 206 21.63 12.84 24.33
CA ARG A 206 21.75 13.63 23.10
C ARG A 206 20.45 13.44 22.33
N PRO A 207 19.78 14.51 21.84
CA PRO A 207 18.52 14.35 21.12
C PRO A 207 18.74 13.35 20.00
N THR A 208 18.01 12.24 20.04
CA THR A 208 18.01 11.24 18.97
C THR A 208 17.61 11.98 17.71
N ARG A 209 18.53 12.07 16.75
CA ARG A 209 18.26 12.77 15.50
C ARG A 209 17.09 12.07 14.82
N THR A 210 16.00 12.80 14.61
CA THR A 210 14.82 12.33 13.89
C THR A 210 14.83 12.84 12.45
N VAL A 211 14.00 12.23 11.63
CA VAL A 211 13.74 12.63 10.24
C VAL A 211 12.30 12.28 9.91
N LYS A 212 11.67 13.01 8.98
CA LYS A 212 10.32 12.67 8.55
C LYS A 212 10.30 11.40 7.69
N VAL A 213 9.25 10.58 7.83
CA VAL A 213 8.99 9.42 6.95
C VAL A 213 9.06 9.83 5.47
N LYS A 214 8.40 10.94 5.11
CA LYS A 214 8.40 11.49 3.75
C LYS A 214 9.81 11.74 3.22
N GLN A 215 10.71 12.30 4.03
CA GLN A 215 12.09 12.57 3.61
C GLN A 215 12.88 11.29 3.33
N VAL A 216 12.62 10.22 4.08
CA VAL A 216 13.23 8.90 3.83
C VAL A 216 12.69 8.30 2.54
N ALA A 217 11.37 8.35 2.35
CA ALA A 217 10.72 7.81 1.16
C ALA A 217 11.05 8.57 -0.12
N GLN A 218 11.22 9.90 -0.06
CA GLN A 218 11.60 10.78 -1.19
C GLN A 218 12.95 10.40 -1.83
N ARG A 219 13.79 9.62 -1.15
CA ARG A 219 15.04 9.10 -1.73
C ARG A 219 14.78 8.01 -2.77
N TRP A 220 13.61 7.39 -2.73
CA TRP A 220 13.25 6.19 -3.49
C TRP A 220 12.00 6.40 -4.36
N PHE A 221 11.08 7.25 -3.91
CA PHE A 221 9.77 7.48 -4.52
C PHE A 221 9.52 8.98 -4.79
N ASP A 222 8.81 9.24 -5.88
CA ASP A 222 8.19 10.53 -6.13
C ASP A 222 6.84 10.60 -5.41
N PHE A 223 6.54 11.74 -4.81
CA PHE A 223 5.22 12.05 -4.25
C PHE A 223 4.47 12.86 -5.31
N CYS A 224 3.36 12.32 -5.81
CA CYS A 224 2.54 12.93 -6.85
C CYS A 224 1.23 13.46 -6.27
#